data_AF-A0A9P4X0W6-F1
#
_entry.id   AF-A0A9P4X0W6-F1
#
_cell.length_a   1.000
_cell.length_b   1.000
_cell.length_c   1.000
_cell.angle_alpha   90.00
_cell.angle_beta   90.00
_cell.angle_gamma   90.00
#
_symmetry.space_group_name_H-M   'P 1'
#
loop_
_entity.id
_entity.type
_entity.pdbx_description
1 polymer ?
#
loop_
_entity_poly.entity_id
_entity_poly.type
_entity_poly.pdbx_seq_one_letter_code
_entity_poly.pdbx_strand_id
1 'polypeptide(L)'
;MVVIGACVAPSTDQHAKAKVWFECVEEMVFGDEDFCFEASALGSQNSDHQSQKCMVEAIQAAYIVCLYQNWEGGDASRRRIRRYRFSNLVSIVRDTIAGTSESERNDETSLDSSFNWIDFTLREELTRTFLWIFLLDTCFVIFNNLPPRMVTKELRMRMASPESCFQAETAEDCAEAFREWTSHTSQEVRVSLHEAIQIFCSGDLSPSSCNGFAKLGPLNLFVMISAFHILIFQRMNSFGDDGNLGAIHNALHNWRAVWELYVHKYSTEPPHAMVECNSTRLHLHDMWRRVGFTRHAHEFWLLANLLTQRMDHNLVRRSDHLEQGPHDRGVDMDPVLSEFDQNNMQQVNELIASFENARIM
;
A
#
# COMPACT_ATOMS: atom_id res chain seq x y z
N MET A 1 19.36 0.60 -6.97
CA MET A 1 19.63 1.13 -5.62
C MET A 1 20.45 2.43 -5.59
N VAL A 2 21.55 2.57 -6.33
CA VAL A 2 22.40 3.80 -6.28
C VAL A 2 21.62 5.08 -6.62
N VAL A 3 20.81 5.06 -7.69
CA VAL A 3 20.04 6.24 -8.13
C VAL A 3 19.05 6.71 -7.06
N ILE A 4 18.21 5.81 -6.52
CA ILE A 4 17.26 6.18 -5.45
C ILE A 4 17.97 6.67 -4.18
N GLY A 5 19.10 6.06 -3.81
CA GLY A 5 19.93 6.54 -2.69
C GLY A 5 20.45 7.95 -2.92
N ALA A 6 20.90 8.25 -4.14
CA ALA A 6 21.33 9.59 -4.53
C ALA A 6 20.16 10.59 -4.53
N CYS A 7 18.92 10.17 -4.86
CA CYS A 7 17.71 11.00 -4.79
C CYS A 7 17.33 11.44 -3.37
N VAL A 8 17.68 10.67 -2.35
CA VAL A 8 17.36 10.99 -0.94
C VAL A 8 18.57 11.48 -0.14
N ALA A 9 19.71 11.67 -0.80
CA ALA A 9 20.92 12.19 -0.19
C ALA A 9 20.72 13.65 0.28
N PRO A 10 21.38 14.09 1.36
CA PRO A 10 21.32 15.50 1.77
C PRO A 10 22.07 16.45 0.81
N SER A 11 22.84 15.92 -0.14
CA SER A 11 23.68 16.70 -1.07
C SER A 11 22.96 16.99 -2.38
N THR A 12 22.77 18.27 -2.69
CA THR A 12 22.17 18.75 -3.95
C THR A 12 22.99 18.34 -5.19
N ASP A 13 24.31 18.16 -5.04
CA ASP A 13 25.17 17.67 -6.12
C ASP A 13 24.89 16.19 -6.44
N GLN A 14 24.66 15.38 -5.40
CA GLN A 14 24.28 13.97 -5.59
C GLN A 14 22.89 13.85 -6.22
N HIS A 15 21.95 14.71 -5.83
CA HIS A 15 20.64 14.82 -6.49
C HIS A 15 20.77 15.15 -7.97
N ALA A 16 21.58 16.16 -8.32
CA ALA A 16 21.79 16.56 -9.71
C ALA A 16 22.43 15.44 -10.53
N LYS A 17 23.40 14.72 -9.97
CA LYS A 17 24.03 13.56 -10.59
C LYS A 17 23.04 12.41 -10.80
N ALA A 18 22.13 12.16 -9.86
CA ALA A 18 21.11 11.13 -10.00
C ALA A 18 20.22 11.37 -11.23
N LYS A 19 19.80 12.62 -11.45
CA LYS A 19 18.92 13.01 -12.57
C LYS A 19 19.48 12.67 -13.94
N VAL A 20 20.80 12.71 -14.11
CA VAL A 20 21.46 12.33 -15.37
C VAL A 20 21.20 10.86 -15.72
N TRP A 21 21.01 9.99 -14.73
CA TRP A 21 20.83 8.56 -14.91
C TRP A 21 19.38 8.11 -15.02
N PHE A 22 18.41 9.00 -14.77
CA PHE A 22 17.00 8.63 -14.65
C PHE A 22 16.46 7.91 -15.89
N GLU A 23 16.68 8.48 -17.07
CA GLU A 23 16.18 7.92 -18.33
C GLU A 23 16.91 6.62 -18.69
N CYS A 24 18.24 6.59 -18.58
CA CYS A 24 19.02 5.40 -18.90
C CYS A 24 18.67 4.21 -18.00
N VAL A 25 18.50 4.44 -16.69
CA VAL A 25 18.14 3.37 -15.75
C VAL A 25 16.69 2.94 -15.95
N GLU A 26 15.78 3.87 -16.28
CA GLU A 26 14.42 3.49 -16.65
C GLU A 26 14.39 2.58 -17.88
N GLU A 27 15.07 2.94 -18.97
CA GLU A 27 15.11 2.11 -20.17
C GLU A 27 15.80 0.76 -19.93
N MET A 28 16.87 0.74 -19.13
CA MET A 28 17.58 -0.49 -18.77
C MET A 28 16.67 -1.46 -18.03
N VAL A 29 15.96 -0.99 -17.00
CA VAL A 29 15.09 -1.84 -16.17
C VAL A 29 13.87 -2.32 -16.94
N PHE A 30 13.23 -1.45 -17.72
CA PHE A 30 12.03 -1.84 -18.48
C PHE A 30 12.32 -2.51 -19.82
N GLY A 31 13.59 -2.55 -20.24
CA GLY A 31 14.06 -3.35 -21.38
C GLY A 31 14.72 -4.66 -20.95
N ASP A 32 14.76 -4.95 -19.65
CA ASP A 32 15.37 -6.16 -19.09
C ASP A 32 14.54 -7.41 -19.44
N GLU A 33 15.21 -8.47 -19.86
CA GLU A 33 14.58 -9.74 -20.23
C GLU A 33 13.96 -10.45 -19.00
N ASP A 34 14.58 -10.35 -17.82
CA ASP A 34 14.07 -10.92 -16.57
C ASP A 34 12.79 -10.20 -16.11
N PHE A 35 12.65 -8.91 -16.43
CA PHE A 35 11.42 -8.15 -16.21
C PHE A 35 10.32 -8.54 -17.21
N CYS A 36 10.70 -8.87 -18.46
CA CYS A 36 9.77 -9.25 -19.53
C CYS A 36 9.47 -10.76 -19.58
N PHE A 37 10.07 -11.57 -18.69
CA PHE A 37 9.98 -13.02 -18.73
C PHE A 37 8.57 -13.50 -18.35
N GLU A 38 8.03 -14.45 -19.11
CA GLU A 38 6.71 -15.03 -18.86
C GLU A 38 6.69 -15.78 -17.53
N ALA A 39 6.03 -15.20 -16.52
CA ALA A 39 5.88 -15.77 -15.18
C ALA A 39 5.25 -17.18 -15.18
N SER A 40 4.58 -17.57 -16.27
CA SER A 40 4.02 -18.91 -16.53
C SER A 40 5.05 -20.05 -16.39
N ALA A 41 6.34 -19.79 -16.60
CA ALA A 41 7.38 -20.81 -16.50
C ALA A 41 7.87 -21.08 -15.06
N LEU A 42 7.51 -20.21 -14.10
CA LEU A 42 8.03 -20.26 -12.72
C LEU A 42 7.12 -21.02 -11.73
N GLY A 43 5.86 -21.30 -12.10
CA GLY A 43 4.93 -22.16 -11.34
C GLY A 43 5.27 -23.66 -11.39
N SER A 44 6.39 -24.02 -12.03
CA SER A 44 6.98 -25.35 -11.90
C SER A 44 7.65 -25.45 -10.54
N GLN A 45 7.35 -26.51 -9.78
CA GLN A 45 7.95 -26.89 -8.49
C GLN A 45 9.50 -27.05 -8.52
N ASN A 46 10.14 -26.76 -9.67
CA ASN A 46 11.57 -26.81 -9.93
C ASN A 46 12.16 -25.45 -10.35
N SER A 47 11.48 -24.32 -10.12
CA SER A 47 12.11 -23.02 -10.38
C SER A 47 13.28 -22.82 -9.39
N ASP A 48 14.48 -22.67 -9.95
CA ASP A 48 15.70 -22.44 -9.17
C ASP A 48 15.54 -21.16 -8.34
N HIS A 49 15.99 -21.17 -7.07
CA HIS A 49 15.96 -19.98 -6.20
C HIS A 49 16.64 -18.78 -6.86
N GLN A 50 17.63 -19.03 -7.73
CA GLN A 50 18.28 -17.98 -8.50
C GLN A 50 17.33 -17.29 -9.47
N SER A 51 16.49 -18.04 -10.20
CA SER A 51 15.51 -17.45 -11.13
C SER A 51 14.43 -16.66 -10.40
N GLN A 52 13.95 -17.17 -9.26
CA GLN A 52 13.00 -16.45 -8.41
C GLN A 52 13.60 -15.15 -7.88
N LYS A 53 14.86 -15.19 -7.44
CA LYS A 53 15.60 -14.01 -6.99
C LYS A 53 15.73 -12.96 -8.08
N CYS A 54 16.15 -13.33 -9.30
CA CYS A 54 16.25 -12.39 -10.42
C CYS A 54 14.91 -11.72 -10.72
N MET A 55 13.81 -12.48 -10.73
CA MET A 55 12.47 -11.94 -10.90
C MET A 55 12.11 -10.93 -9.80
N VAL A 56 12.34 -11.27 -8.53
CA VAL A 56 12.07 -10.36 -7.39
C VAL A 56 12.88 -9.07 -7.54
N GLU A 57 14.17 -9.17 -7.85
CA GLU A 57 15.06 -8.02 -8.04
C GLU A 57 14.62 -7.15 -9.24
N ALA A 58 14.17 -7.76 -10.33
CA ALA A 58 13.65 -7.04 -11.51
C ALA A 58 12.36 -6.27 -11.18
N ILE A 59 11.41 -6.89 -10.48
CA ILE A 59 10.16 -6.22 -10.04
C ILE A 59 10.48 -5.09 -9.06
N GLN A 60 11.37 -5.31 -8.10
CA GLN A 60 11.84 -4.27 -7.16
C GLN A 60 12.51 -3.11 -7.89
N ALA A 61 13.36 -3.39 -8.88
CA ALA A 61 14.00 -2.36 -9.69
C ALA A 61 12.97 -1.51 -10.45
N ALA A 62 11.99 -2.15 -11.11
CA ALA A 62 10.94 -1.47 -11.84
C ALA A 62 10.04 -0.61 -10.93
N TYR A 63 9.70 -1.13 -9.74
CA TYR A 63 8.99 -0.36 -8.72
C TYR A 63 9.78 0.88 -8.29
N ILE A 64 11.07 0.74 -8.00
CA ILE A 64 11.94 1.84 -7.57
C ILE A 64 12.06 2.89 -8.67
N VAL A 65 12.19 2.48 -9.93
CA VAL A 65 12.16 3.39 -11.08
C VAL A 65 10.87 4.19 -11.12
N CYS A 66 9.71 3.52 -11.01
CA CYS A 66 8.42 4.21 -10.96
C CYS A 66 8.36 5.20 -9.79
N LEU A 67 8.89 4.80 -8.63
CA LEU A 67 8.88 5.63 -7.43
C LEU A 67 9.70 6.91 -7.60
N TYR A 68 11.01 6.82 -7.93
CA TYR A 68 11.82 8.03 -8.02
C TYR A 68 11.45 8.89 -9.23
N GLN A 69 11.06 8.31 -10.37
CA GLN A 69 10.63 9.10 -11.53
C GLN A 69 9.31 9.83 -11.26
N ASN A 70 8.43 9.27 -10.42
CA ASN A 70 7.19 9.95 -10.03
C ASN A 70 7.46 11.18 -9.15
N TRP A 71 8.42 11.10 -8.21
CA TRP A 71 8.68 12.19 -7.27
C TRP A 71 9.75 13.17 -7.76
N GLU A 72 10.86 12.67 -8.29
CA GLU A 72 12.04 13.46 -8.69
C GLU A 72 12.11 13.74 -10.19
N GLY A 73 11.39 12.97 -11.01
CA GLY A 73 11.40 13.11 -12.46
C GLY A 73 10.70 14.39 -12.94
N GLY A 74 11.02 14.82 -14.16
CA GLY A 74 10.33 15.92 -14.83
C GLY A 74 8.90 15.54 -15.26
N ASP A 75 8.08 16.52 -15.64
CA ASP A 75 6.67 16.32 -15.97
C ASP A 75 6.42 15.23 -17.04
N ALA A 76 7.26 15.17 -18.07
CA ALA A 76 7.17 14.15 -19.11
C ALA A 76 7.42 12.74 -18.54
N SER A 77 8.39 12.60 -17.65
CA SER A 77 8.72 11.34 -16.97
C SER A 77 7.57 10.92 -16.04
N ARG A 78 7.09 11.83 -15.19
CA ARG A 78 5.96 11.58 -14.29
C ARG A 78 4.73 11.06 -15.04
N ARG A 79 4.37 11.71 -16.16
CA ARG A 79 3.26 11.24 -17.02
C ARG A 79 3.55 9.87 -17.64
N ARG A 80 4.77 9.62 -18.12
CA ARG A 80 5.17 8.33 -18.70
C ARG A 80 5.11 7.20 -17.67
N ILE A 81 5.54 7.44 -16.43
CA ILE A 81 5.41 6.48 -15.34
C ILE A 81 3.94 6.13 -15.13
N ARG A 82 3.09 7.13 -14.87
CA ARG A 82 1.69 6.88 -14.56
C ARG A 82 0.94 6.23 -15.72
N ARG A 83 1.14 6.71 -16.94
CA ARG A 83 0.35 6.25 -18.10
C ARG A 83 0.85 4.95 -18.71
N TYR A 84 2.15 4.64 -18.60
CA TYR A 84 2.77 3.54 -19.33
C TYR A 84 3.56 2.58 -18.43
N ARG A 85 4.68 3.02 -17.85
CA ARG A 85 5.62 2.12 -17.15
C ARG A 85 4.99 1.39 -15.96
N PHE A 86 4.19 2.10 -15.18
CA PHE A 86 3.53 1.49 -14.04
C PHE A 86 2.45 0.48 -14.45
N SER A 87 1.77 0.70 -15.58
CA SER A 87 0.83 -0.29 -16.13
C SER A 87 1.54 -1.58 -16.54
N ASN A 88 2.74 -1.49 -17.13
CA ASN A 88 3.56 -2.67 -17.46
C ASN A 88 3.96 -3.43 -16.18
N LEU A 89 4.40 -2.71 -15.15
CA LEU A 89 4.72 -3.30 -13.85
C LEU A 89 3.52 -4.05 -13.24
N VAL A 90 2.32 -3.45 -13.28
CA VAL A 90 1.10 -4.09 -12.77
C VAL A 90 0.76 -5.37 -13.56
N SER A 91 0.96 -5.39 -14.87
CA SER A 91 0.75 -6.60 -15.68
C SER A 91 1.66 -7.75 -15.24
N ILE A 92 2.95 -7.48 -15.03
CA ILE A 92 3.90 -8.51 -14.56
C ILE A 92 3.53 -9.02 -13.17
N VAL A 93 3.18 -8.11 -12.25
CA VAL A 93 2.69 -8.48 -10.91
C VAL A 93 1.49 -9.42 -10.99
N ARG A 94 0.54 -9.16 -11.90
CA ARG A 94 -0.64 -10.03 -12.10
C ARG A 94 -0.25 -11.41 -12.58
N ASP A 95 0.68 -11.49 -13.52
CA ASP A 95 1.16 -12.77 -14.06
C ASP A 95 1.88 -13.57 -12.96
N THR A 96 2.71 -12.92 -12.13
CA THR A 96 3.35 -13.55 -10.97
C THR A 96 2.33 -14.05 -9.95
N ILE A 97 1.30 -13.25 -9.64
CA ILE A 97 0.22 -13.66 -8.73
C ILE A 97 -0.52 -14.87 -9.33
N ALA A 98 -0.93 -14.81 -10.60
CA ALA A 98 -1.62 -15.90 -11.27
C ALA A 98 -0.81 -17.20 -11.35
N GLY A 99 0.52 -17.10 -11.52
CA GLY A 99 1.43 -18.24 -11.53
C GLY A 99 1.68 -18.89 -10.17
N THR A 100 1.35 -18.21 -9.06
CA THR A 100 1.52 -18.74 -7.69
C THR A 100 0.35 -19.64 -7.32
N SER A 101 0.62 -20.90 -6.96
CA SER A 101 -0.41 -21.88 -6.61
C SER A 101 -1.19 -21.49 -5.35
N GLU A 102 -2.44 -21.95 -5.21
CA GLU A 102 -3.22 -21.73 -3.98
C GLU A 102 -2.56 -22.39 -2.76
N SER A 103 -1.80 -23.48 -2.96
CA SER A 103 -1.04 -24.15 -1.90
C SER A 103 0.08 -23.27 -1.37
N GLU A 104 0.85 -22.59 -2.23
CA GLU A 104 1.95 -21.69 -1.81
C GLU A 104 1.44 -20.41 -1.13
N ARG A 105 0.22 -19.98 -1.46
CA ARG A 105 -0.45 -18.87 -0.75
C ARG A 105 -0.91 -19.26 0.65
N ASN A 106 -1.21 -20.54 0.84
CA ASN A 106 -1.75 -21.12 2.06
C ASN A 106 -0.73 -21.93 2.87
N ASP A 107 0.52 -22.04 2.40
CA ASP A 107 1.54 -22.85 3.04
C ASP A 107 1.89 -22.22 4.40
N GLU A 108 1.16 -22.67 5.42
CA GLU A 108 1.60 -22.65 6.79
C GLU A 108 2.89 -23.45 6.77
N THR A 109 4.05 -22.79 6.58
CA THR A 109 5.35 -23.40 6.88
C THR A 109 5.17 -23.98 8.27
N SER A 110 4.94 -25.29 8.32
CA SER A 110 4.52 -25.95 9.54
C SER A 110 5.63 -25.66 10.53
N LEU A 111 5.28 -25.23 11.75
CA LEU A 111 6.28 -24.96 12.78
C LEU A 111 7.16 -26.21 13.07
N ASP A 112 6.74 -27.38 12.57
CA ASP A 112 7.42 -28.68 12.60
C ASP A 112 8.36 -28.98 11.41
N SER A 113 8.24 -28.30 10.27
CA SER A 113 9.16 -28.46 9.15
C SER A 113 10.34 -27.50 9.29
N SER A 114 11.53 -27.90 8.80
CA SER A 114 12.72 -27.06 8.84
C SER A 114 12.43 -25.72 8.15
N PHE A 115 12.42 -24.63 8.92
CA PHE A 115 12.27 -23.27 8.40
C PHE A 115 13.31 -23.03 7.28
N ASN A 116 12.83 -22.79 6.06
CA ASN A 116 13.69 -22.42 4.94
C ASN A 116 13.80 -20.89 4.86
N TRP A 117 14.95 -20.36 5.28
CA TRP A 117 15.19 -18.92 5.30
C TRP A 117 15.23 -18.28 3.91
N ILE A 118 15.72 -19.00 2.90
CA ILE A 118 15.78 -18.51 1.51
C ILE A 118 14.36 -18.36 0.95
N ASP A 119 13.53 -19.39 1.13
CA ASP A 119 12.13 -19.34 0.69
C ASP A 119 11.34 -18.27 1.43
N PHE A 120 11.56 -18.13 2.74
CA PHE A 120 10.93 -17.06 3.52
C PHE A 120 11.33 -15.69 2.96
N THR A 121 12.63 -15.45 2.75
CA THR A 121 13.15 -14.16 2.27
C THR A 121 12.57 -13.80 0.91
N LEU A 122 12.62 -14.70 -0.07
CA LEU A 122 12.08 -14.45 -1.41
C LEU A 122 10.58 -14.14 -1.38
N ARG A 123 9.80 -14.90 -0.60
CA ARG A 123 8.36 -14.68 -0.45
C ARG A 123 8.03 -13.37 0.25
N GLU A 124 8.75 -13.04 1.32
CA GLU A 124 8.53 -11.83 2.10
C GLU A 124 8.93 -10.57 1.30
N GLU A 125 10.06 -10.62 0.58
CA GLU A 125 10.50 -9.56 -0.33
C GLU A 125 9.47 -9.31 -1.44
N LEU A 126 8.97 -10.37 -2.08
CA LEU A 126 7.95 -10.26 -3.12
C LEU A 126 6.64 -9.69 -2.57
N THR A 127 6.19 -10.21 -1.43
CA THR A 127 4.97 -9.75 -0.75
C THR A 127 5.06 -8.26 -0.44
N ARG A 128 6.12 -7.82 0.22
CA ARG A 128 6.35 -6.41 0.55
C ARG A 128 6.45 -5.55 -0.71
N THR A 129 7.10 -6.02 -1.76
CA THR A 129 7.19 -5.30 -3.04
C THR A 129 5.80 -5.09 -3.64
N PHE A 130 4.93 -6.10 -3.64
CA PHE A 130 3.56 -5.94 -4.14
C PHE A 130 2.72 -4.99 -3.28
N LEU A 131 2.87 -5.03 -1.94
CA LEU A 131 2.22 -4.06 -1.07
C LEU A 131 2.65 -2.63 -1.42
N TRP A 132 3.94 -2.40 -1.65
CA TRP A 132 4.47 -1.10 -2.03
C TRP A 132 4.04 -0.63 -3.44
N ILE A 133 3.91 -1.56 -4.39
CA ILE A 133 3.32 -1.28 -5.71
C ILE A 133 1.86 -0.84 -5.57
N PHE A 134 1.08 -1.55 -4.76
CA PHE A 134 -0.32 -1.18 -4.49
C PHE A 134 -0.44 0.19 -3.79
N LEU A 135 0.46 0.49 -2.85
CA LEU A 135 0.54 1.81 -2.22
C LEU A 135 0.85 2.92 -3.23
N LEU A 136 1.72 2.65 -4.21
CA LEU A 136 2.02 3.60 -5.29
C LEU A 136 0.82 3.79 -6.24
N ASP A 137 0.08 2.73 -6.58
CA ASP A 137 -1.18 2.86 -7.34
C ASP A 137 -2.18 3.73 -6.57
N THR A 138 -2.31 3.51 -5.26
CA THR A 138 -3.17 4.32 -4.40
C THR A 138 -2.70 5.78 -4.34
N CYS A 139 -1.39 6.04 -4.36
CA CYS A 139 -0.87 7.41 -4.46
C CYS A 139 -1.35 8.09 -5.74
N PHE A 140 -1.41 7.39 -6.88
CA PHE A 140 -1.96 7.97 -8.11
C PHE A 140 -3.46 8.27 -8.02
N VAL A 141 -4.21 7.45 -7.28
CA VAL A 141 -5.62 7.72 -6.98
C VAL A 141 -5.77 8.99 -6.14
N ILE A 142 -5.04 9.09 -5.03
CA ILE A 142 -5.18 10.22 -4.10
C ILE A 142 -4.65 11.51 -4.72
N PHE A 143 -3.46 11.45 -5.34
CA PHE A 143 -2.71 12.65 -5.70
C PHE A 143 -2.91 13.11 -7.14
N ASN A 144 -3.30 12.20 -8.03
CA ASN A 144 -3.53 12.50 -9.44
C ASN A 144 -4.97 12.23 -9.86
N ASN A 145 -5.85 11.85 -8.93
CA ASN A 145 -7.24 11.49 -9.20
C ASN A 145 -7.37 10.45 -10.31
N LEU A 146 -6.39 9.56 -10.46
CA LEU A 146 -6.40 8.56 -11.52
C LEU A 146 -7.21 7.33 -11.09
N PRO A 147 -7.87 6.64 -12.04
CA PRO A 147 -8.42 5.32 -11.75
C PRO A 147 -7.33 4.36 -11.26
N PRO A 148 -7.63 3.53 -10.25
CA PRO A 148 -6.73 2.49 -9.79
C PRO A 148 -6.46 1.50 -10.93
N ARG A 149 -5.21 1.06 -11.07
CA ARG A 149 -4.85 -0.02 -11.98
C ARG A 149 -5.06 -1.38 -11.35
N MET A 150 -5.03 -1.47 -10.03
CA MET A 150 -5.27 -2.70 -9.27
C MET A 150 -6.57 -2.59 -8.46
N VAL A 151 -7.43 -3.62 -8.53
CA VAL A 151 -8.61 -3.70 -7.67
C VAL A 151 -8.30 -4.46 -6.39
N THR A 152 -9.02 -4.17 -5.30
CA THR A 152 -8.81 -4.81 -3.99
C THR A 152 -9.00 -6.33 -4.00
N LYS A 153 -9.74 -6.88 -4.96
CA LYS A 153 -9.93 -8.34 -5.15
C LYS A 153 -8.69 -9.06 -5.70
N GLU A 154 -7.73 -8.32 -6.26
CA GLU A 154 -6.44 -8.84 -6.71
C GLU A 154 -5.47 -9.07 -5.54
N LEU A 155 -5.73 -8.45 -4.38
CA LEU A 155 -4.88 -8.48 -3.19
C LEU A 155 -5.02 -9.80 -2.40
N ARG A 156 -4.77 -10.92 -3.07
CA ARG A 156 -4.90 -12.27 -2.52
C ARG A 156 -3.63 -12.80 -1.87
N MET A 157 -2.55 -12.03 -1.88
CA MET A 157 -1.33 -12.35 -1.15
C MET A 157 -1.58 -12.28 0.36
N ARG A 158 -0.69 -12.93 1.12
CA ARG A 158 -0.63 -12.76 2.57
C ARG A 158 -0.17 -11.36 2.91
N MET A 159 -0.45 -10.97 4.15
CA MET A 159 0.07 -9.74 4.75
C MET A 159 1.54 -9.93 5.11
N ALA A 160 2.30 -8.83 5.13
CA ALA A 160 3.73 -8.86 5.44
C ALA A 160 3.97 -9.34 6.87
N SER A 161 5.04 -10.10 7.07
CA SER A 161 5.52 -10.48 8.40
C SER A 161 6.00 -9.25 9.18
N PRO A 162 6.09 -9.31 10.52
CA PRO A 162 6.62 -8.20 11.31
C PRO A 162 8.06 -7.81 10.95
N GLU A 163 8.46 -6.60 11.35
CA GLU A 163 9.80 -6.08 11.12
C GLU A 163 10.87 -6.93 11.81
N SER A 164 10.58 -7.57 12.95
CA SER A 164 11.53 -8.49 13.58
C SER A 164 11.91 -9.69 12.71
N CYS A 165 10.98 -10.18 11.87
CA CYS A 165 11.26 -11.26 10.94
C CYS A 165 12.04 -10.74 9.73
N PHE A 166 11.58 -9.62 9.14
CA PHE A 166 12.16 -9.08 7.93
C PHE A 166 13.56 -8.47 8.13
N GLN A 167 13.82 -7.89 9.31
CA GLN A 167 15.10 -7.25 9.65
C GLN A 167 16.06 -8.19 10.40
N ALA A 168 15.75 -9.49 10.49
CA ALA A 168 16.64 -10.47 11.12
C ALA A 168 17.93 -10.64 10.31
N GLU A 169 19.08 -10.61 10.99
CA GLU A 169 20.40 -10.72 10.34
C GLU A 169 20.81 -12.19 10.10
N THR A 170 20.16 -13.13 10.79
CA THR A 170 20.45 -14.56 10.70
C THR A 170 19.18 -15.39 10.47
N ALA A 171 19.36 -16.60 9.93
CA ALA A 171 18.27 -17.55 9.73
C ALA A 171 17.62 -17.93 11.08
N GLU A 172 18.43 -18.09 12.12
CA GLU A 172 18.02 -18.47 13.46
C GLU A 172 17.13 -17.39 14.10
N ASP A 173 17.57 -16.13 14.06
CA ASP A 173 16.81 -14.99 14.59
C ASP A 173 15.48 -14.83 13.84
N CYS A 174 15.52 -14.99 12.52
CA CYS A 174 14.32 -14.92 11.68
C CYS A 174 13.33 -16.04 12.04
N ALA A 175 13.82 -17.26 12.23
CA ALA A 175 13.00 -18.40 12.59
C ALA A 175 12.39 -18.23 13.99
N GLU A 176 13.15 -17.69 14.95
CA GLU A 176 12.65 -17.39 16.30
C GLU A 176 11.56 -16.33 16.27
N ALA A 177 11.82 -15.19 15.63
CA ALA A 177 10.84 -14.10 15.48
C ALA A 177 9.56 -14.58 14.78
N PHE A 178 9.69 -15.40 13.74
CA PHE A 178 8.56 -15.95 13.01
C PHE A 178 7.73 -16.91 13.88
N ARG A 179 8.37 -17.79 14.64
CA ARG A 179 7.68 -18.71 15.58
C ARG A 179 6.94 -17.91 16.66
N GLU A 180 7.60 -16.92 17.25
CA GLU A 180 7.00 -16.08 18.28
C GLU A 180 5.76 -15.35 17.74
N TRP A 181 5.87 -14.70 16.59
CA TRP A 181 4.75 -14.02 15.94
C TRP A 181 3.60 -14.99 15.62
N THR A 182 3.90 -16.14 15.03
CA THR A 182 2.90 -17.13 14.60
C THR A 182 2.15 -17.74 15.78
N SER A 183 2.83 -17.97 16.92
CA SER A 183 2.22 -18.52 18.14
C SER A 183 1.25 -17.53 18.82
N HIS A 184 1.46 -16.23 18.64
CA HIS A 184 0.63 -15.18 19.24
C HIS A 184 -0.41 -14.58 18.28
N THR A 185 -0.45 -15.05 17.03
CA THR A 185 -1.38 -14.60 15.99
C THR A 185 -2.56 -15.55 15.90
N SER A 186 -3.77 -15.03 16.16
CA SER A 186 -5.01 -15.79 16.05
C SER A 186 -5.22 -16.28 14.61
N GLN A 187 -5.82 -17.46 14.45
CA GLN A 187 -6.19 -18.01 13.14
C GLN A 187 -7.12 -17.04 12.38
N GLU A 188 -7.92 -16.24 13.10
CA GLU A 188 -8.83 -15.23 12.52
C GLU A 188 -8.13 -14.17 11.67
N VAL A 189 -6.84 -13.94 11.92
CA VAL A 189 -6.05 -12.90 11.22
C VAL A 189 -5.15 -13.50 10.13
N ARG A 190 -5.14 -14.84 9.98
CA ARG A 190 -4.38 -15.54 8.94
C ARG A 190 -5.12 -15.58 7.60
N VAL A 191 -5.64 -14.43 7.22
CA VAL A 191 -6.40 -14.23 6.00
C VAL A 191 -5.57 -13.47 4.96
N SER A 192 -5.97 -13.52 3.70
CA SER A 192 -5.42 -12.65 2.66
C SER A 192 -5.77 -11.18 2.93
N LEU A 193 -5.03 -10.27 2.31
CA LEU A 193 -5.31 -8.84 2.42
C LEU A 193 -6.73 -8.49 1.92
N HIS A 194 -7.20 -9.13 0.86
CA HIS A 194 -8.57 -8.97 0.36
C HIS A 194 -9.63 -9.37 1.39
N GLU A 195 -9.46 -10.51 2.04
CA GLU A 195 -10.37 -11.00 3.08
C GLU A 195 -10.34 -10.10 4.31
N ALA A 196 -9.16 -9.61 4.72
CA ALA A 196 -9.04 -8.61 5.77
C ALA A 196 -9.86 -7.34 5.43
N ILE A 197 -9.73 -6.82 4.21
CA ILE A 197 -10.54 -5.67 3.75
C ILE A 197 -12.05 -5.98 3.84
N GLN A 198 -12.48 -7.18 3.46
CA GLN A 198 -13.89 -7.59 3.57
C GLN A 198 -14.36 -7.65 5.03
N ILE A 199 -13.54 -8.17 5.94
CA ILE A 199 -13.83 -8.24 7.37
C ILE A 199 -14.06 -6.84 7.94
N PHE A 200 -13.18 -5.88 7.61
CA PHE A 200 -13.33 -4.48 8.05
C PHE A 200 -14.61 -3.83 7.51
N CYS A 201 -15.04 -4.18 6.30
CA CYS A 201 -16.26 -3.64 5.68
C CYS A 201 -17.56 -4.25 6.22
N SER A 202 -17.53 -5.44 6.82
CA SER A 202 -18.75 -6.25 7.05
C SER A 202 -19.55 -5.85 8.29
N GLY A 203 -18.91 -5.25 9.30
CA GLY A 203 -19.54 -4.84 10.56
C GLY A 203 -18.51 -4.65 11.67
N ASP A 204 -18.95 -4.46 12.91
CA ASP A 204 -18.04 -4.22 14.04
C ASP A 204 -17.12 -5.41 14.30
N LEU A 205 -15.83 -5.11 14.52
CA LEU A 205 -14.85 -6.11 14.92
C LEU A 205 -15.00 -6.50 16.38
N SER A 206 -14.87 -7.79 16.66
CA SER A 206 -14.74 -8.27 18.03
C SER A 206 -13.43 -7.77 18.68
N PRO A 207 -13.35 -7.65 20.02
CA PRO A 207 -12.11 -7.25 20.69
C PRO A 207 -10.91 -8.15 20.38
N SER A 208 -11.12 -9.46 20.20
CA SER A 208 -10.07 -10.40 19.82
C SER A 208 -9.58 -10.15 18.40
N SER A 209 -10.49 -9.92 17.45
CA SER A 209 -10.14 -9.61 16.06
C SER A 209 -9.43 -8.26 15.97
N CYS A 210 -9.90 -7.23 16.68
CA CYS A 210 -9.22 -5.93 16.77
C CYS A 210 -7.76 -6.08 17.24
N ASN A 211 -7.55 -6.80 18.34
CA ASN A 211 -6.21 -7.06 18.86
C ASN A 211 -5.36 -7.91 17.89
N GLY A 212 -5.99 -8.83 17.16
CA GLY A 212 -5.35 -9.62 16.12
C GLY A 212 -4.84 -8.76 14.96
N PHE A 213 -5.70 -7.93 14.37
CA PHE A 213 -5.31 -7.03 13.27
C PHE A 213 -4.30 -5.97 13.72
N ALA A 214 -4.35 -5.50 14.97
CA ALA A 214 -3.38 -4.54 15.50
C ALA A 214 -1.95 -5.12 15.54
N LYS A 215 -1.80 -6.44 15.72
CA LYS A 215 -0.50 -7.15 15.70
C LYS A 215 0.07 -7.39 14.29
N LEU A 216 -0.64 -7.00 13.24
CA LEU A 216 -0.10 -7.08 11.87
C LEU A 216 0.89 -5.95 11.60
N GLY A 217 0.90 -4.91 12.43
CA GLY A 217 1.85 -3.81 12.33
C GLY A 217 1.50 -2.75 11.28
N PRO A 218 2.35 -1.72 11.19
CA PRO A 218 2.01 -0.46 10.55
C PRO A 218 1.93 -0.56 9.03
N LEU A 219 2.75 -1.41 8.39
CA LEU A 219 2.72 -1.59 6.93
C LEU A 219 1.37 -2.17 6.47
N ASN A 220 0.93 -3.25 7.11
CA ASN A 220 -0.33 -3.90 6.76
C ASN A 220 -1.54 -2.99 7.01
N LEU A 221 -1.54 -2.26 8.14
CA LEU A 221 -2.57 -1.26 8.45
C LEU A 221 -2.55 -0.10 7.44
N PHE A 222 -1.37 0.36 7.02
CA PHE A 222 -1.24 1.40 6.01
C PHE A 222 -1.79 0.97 4.64
N VAL A 223 -1.55 -0.29 4.25
CA VAL A 223 -2.13 -0.85 3.03
C VAL A 223 -3.64 -0.98 3.12
N MET A 224 -4.20 -1.37 4.27
CA MET A 224 -5.65 -1.44 4.47
C MET A 224 -6.33 -0.08 4.31
N ILE A 225 -5.81 0.98 4.96
CA ILE A 225 -6.41 2.32 4.78
C ILE A 225 -6.27 2.82 3.35
N SER A 226 -5.17 2.47 2.67
CA SER A 226 -4.96 2.76 1.26
C SER A 226 -5.99 2.03 0.38
N ALA A 227 -6.33 0.78 0.69
CA ALA A 227 -7.39 0.06 -0.01
C ALA A 227 -8.77 0.71 0.17
N PHE A 228 -9.04 1.36 1.29
CA PHE A 228 -10.30 2.10 1.47
C PHE A 228 -10.37 3.35 0.60
N HIS A 229 -9.24 4.01 0.32
CA HIS A 229 -9.18 5.08 -0.70
C HIS A 229 -9.57 4.57 -2.10
N ILE A 230 -9.17 3.35 -2.45
CA ILE A 230 -9.59 2.71 -3.70
C ILE A 230 -11.11 2.49 -3.73
N LEU A 231 -11.69 1.99 -2.63
CA LEU A 231 -13.15 1.78 -2.52
C LEU A 231 -13.91 3.12 -2.58
N ILE A 232 -13.40 4.16 -1.93
CA ILE A 232 -13.94 5.52 -1.97
C ILE A 232 -13.94 6.03 -3.41
N PHE A 233 -12.80 5.95 -4.11
CA PHE A 233 -12.70 6.38 -5.50
C PHE A 233 -13.70 5.65 -6.41
N GLN A 234 -13.83 4.33 -6.25
CA GLN A 234 -14.81 3.54 -7.00
C GLN A 234 -16.24 4.01 -6.73
N ARG A 235 -16.58 4.30 -5.47
CA ARG A 235 -17.91 4.82 -5.11
C ARG A 235 -18.16 6.21 -5.66
N MET A 236 -17.19 7.11 -5.57
CA MET A 236 -17.31 8.47 -6.12
C MET A 236 -17.60 8.49 -7.63
N ASN A 237 -17.10 7.48 -8.37
CA ASN A 237 -17.20 7.41 -9.82
C ASN A 237 -18.20 6.36 -10.33
N SER A 238 -18.98 5.71 -9.46
CA SER A 238 -20.01 4.75 -9.86
C SER A 238 -21.34 5.44 -10.20
N PHE A 239 -22.02 4.97 -11.25
CA PHE A 239 -23.37 5.42 -11.63
C PHE A 239 -24.43 4.46 -11.07
N GLY A 240 -25.56 4.97 -10.59
CA GLY A 240 -26.67 4.18 -10.06
C GLY A 240 -26.75 4.18 -8.53
N ASP A 241 -27.84 3.60 -8.00
CA ASP A 241 -28.31 3.55 -6.60
C ASP A 241 -27.27 4.01 -5.57
N ASP A 242 -27.64 5.03 -4.78
CA ASP A 242 -26.88 5.73 -3.74
C ASP A 242 -26.41 4.75 -2.65
N GLY A 243 -25.53 3.84 -3.07
CA GLY A 243 -25.24 2.60 -2.39
C GLY A 243 -24.65 2.94 -1.04
N ASN A 244 -25.37 2.50 0.00
CA ASN A 244 -25.03 2.70 1.40
C ASN A 244 -23.50 2.67 1.59
N LEU A 245 -22.92 3.82 1.94
CA LEU A 245 -21.51 3.96 2.28
C LEU A 245 -21.17 3.21 3.58
N GLY A 246 -22.12 2.50 4.19
CA GLY A 246 -22.00 1.72 5.41
C GLY A 246 -20.80 0.77 5.41
N ALA A 247 -20.48 0.13 4.29
CA ALA A 247 -19.27 -0.70 4.21
C ALA A 247 -17.97 0.11 4.41
N ILE A 248 -17.90 1.31 3.81
CA ILE A 248 -16.75 2.21 3.95
C ILE A 248 -16.72 2.80 5.36
N HIS A 249 -17.87 3.18 5.92
CA HIS A 249 -17.97 3.66 7.30
C HIS A 249 -17.52 2.62 8.32
N ASN A 250 -17.98 1.38 8.19
CA ASN A 250 -17.54 0.25 9.01
C ASN A 250 -16.03 0.07 8.91
N ALA A 251 -15.50 0.09 7.68
CA ALA A 251 -14.08 -0.08 7.44
C ALA A 251 -13.24 1.02 8.13
N LEU A 252 -13.64 2.28 8.00
CA LEU A 252 -12.96 3.42 8.63
C LEU A 252 -13.07 3.40 10.15
N HIS A 253 -14.24 3.04 10.69
CA HIS A 253 -14.46 2.91 12.12
C HIS A 253 -13.57 1.81 12.74
N ASN A 254 -13.63 0.61 12.15
CA ASN A 254 -12.84 -0.54 12.58
C ASN A 254 -11.33 -0.27 12.47
N TRP A 255 -10.90 0.34 11.37
CA TRP A 255 -9.50 0.69 11.17
C TRP A 255 -8.98 1.67 12.18
N ARG A 256 -9.77 2.69 12.54
CA ARG A 256 -9.39 3.62 13.61
C ARG A 256 -9.17 2.89 14.93
N ALA A 257 -10.11 2.03 15.33
CA ALA A 257 -10.01 1.28 16.59
C ALA A 257 -8.76 0.37 16.60
N VAL A 258 -8.49 -0.32 15.49
CA VAL A 258 -7.31 -1.18 15.34
C VAL A 258 -6.01 -0.37 15.34
N TRP A 259 -5.96 0.76 14.64
CA TRP A 259 -4.80 1.64 14.59
C TRP A 259 -4.48 2.25 15.96
N GLU A 260 -5.49 2.75 16.68
CA GLU A 260 -5.31 3.30 18.04
C GLU A 260 -4.77 2.23 19.00
N LEU A 261 -5.27 0.99 18.90
CA LEU A 261 -4.74 -0.13 19.67
C LEU A 261 -3.28 -0.48 19.29
N TYR A 262 -2.95 -0.47 18.00
CA TYR A 262 -1.58 -0.64 17.53
C TYR A 262 -0.64 0.44 18.09
N VAL A 263 -1.03 1.71 17.96
CA VAL A 263 -0.25 2.84 18.48
C VAL A 263 -0.01 2.68 19.98
N HIS A 264 -1.05 2.35 20.74
CA HIS A 264 -0.95 2.26 22.20
C HIS A 264 -0.14 1.06 22.70
N LYS A 265 -0.22 -0.09 22.02
CA LYS A 265 0.29 -1.37 22.54
C LYS A 265 1.52 -1.91 21.82
N TYR A 266 1.71 -1.58 20.55
CA TYR A 266 2.64 -2.31 19.67
C TYR A 266 3.57 -1.40 18.85
N SER A 267 3.45 -0.07 18.95
CA SER A 267 4.19 0.85 18.06
C SER A 267 5.59 1.23 18.53
N THR A 268 5.96 0.92 19.77
CA THR A 268 7.21 1.37 20.39
C THR A 268 8.26 0.28 20.53
N GLU A 269 7.87 -0.99 20.47
CA GLU A 269 8.72 -2.14 20.73
C GLU A 269 8.63 -3.19 19.60
N PRO A 270 9.54 -4.18 19.57
CA PRO A 270 9.38 -5.34 18.72
C PRO A 270 7.99 -6.00 18.91
N PRO A 271 7.42 -6.61 17.87
CA PRO A 271 8.08 -6.97 16.62
C PRO A 271 7.96 -5.93 15.50
N HIS A 272 7.42 -4.73 15.76
CA HIS A 272 7.13 -3.74 14.72
C HIS A 272 8.03 -2.50 14.77
N ALA A 273 8.55 -2.13 15.93
CA ALA A 273 9.54 -1.08 16.08
C ALA A 273 10.86 -1.67 16.58
N MET A 274 11.82 -1.81 15.67
CA MET A 274 13.12 -2.44 15.96
C MET A 274 14.13 -1.47 16.57
N VAL A 275 13.80 -0.18 16.60
CA VAL A 275 14.62 0.89 17.16
C VAL A 275 13.72 1.98 17.75
N GLU A 276 14.17 2.64 18.82
CA GLU A 276 13.38 3.69 19.47
C GLU A 276 13.23 4.95 18.61
N CYS A 277 11.98 5.34 18.31
CA CYS A 277 11.65 6.49 17.46
C CYS A 277 12.19 7.85 17.97
N ASN A 278 12.41 8.00 19.28
CA ASN A 278 12.77 9.27 19.92
C ASN A 278 14.27 9.44 20.21
N SER A 279 15.08 8.46 19.83
CA SER A 279 16.53 8.53 20.02
C SER A 279 17.14 9.55 19.06
N THR A 280 17.36 10.77 19.56
CA THR A 280 18.13 11.86 18.90
C THR A 280 19.56 11.46 18.49
N ARG A 281 19.96 10.22 18.78
CA ARG A 281 21.26 9.61 18.49
C ARG A 281 21.15 8.20 17.88
N LEU A 282 20.16 7.96 17.02
CA LEU A 282 20.20 6.75 16.19
C LEU A 282 21.44 6.80 15.29
N HIS A 283 22.24 5.74 15.31
CA HIS A 283 23.39 5.62 14.41
C HIS A 283 22.90 5.57 12.96
N LEU A 284 23.66 6.18 12.04
CA LEU A 284 23.34 6.19 10.60
C LEU A 284 23.05 4.78 10.06
N HIS A 285 23.78 3.78 10.56
CA HIS A 285 23.62 2.37 10.18
C HIS A 285 22.28 1.77 10.61
N ASP A 286 21.62 2.30 11.64
CA ASP A 286 20.35 1.77 12.16
C ASP A 286 19.11 2.55 11.66
N MET A 287 19.32 3.62 10.89
CA MET A 287 18.23 4.48 10.44
C MET A 287 17.20 3.78 9.55
N TRP A 288 17.60 2.73 8.84
CA TRP A 288 16.73 1.93 7.97
C TRP A 288 15.78 1.01 8.77
N ARG A 289 16.10 0.73 10.05
CA ARG A 289 15.32 -0.15 10.93
C ARG A 289 14.09 0.54 11.56
N ARG A 290 14.00 1.87 11.43
CA ARG A 290 12.89 2.67 11.96
C ARG A 290 11.57 2.35 11.25
N VAL A 291 10.46 2.60 11.95
CA VAL A 291 9.15 2.69 11.30
C VAL A 291 9.19 3.85 10.30
N GLY A 292 9.07 3.50 9.02
CA GLY A 292 9.16 4.44 7.89
C GLY A 292 7.90 5.29 7.71
N PHE A 293 7.61 5.61 6.45
CA PHE A 293 6.49 6.46 6.05
C PHE A 293 5.11 5.97 6.56
N THR A 294 4.96 4.67 6.78
CA THR A 294 3.72 4.02 7.26
C THR A 294 3.24 4.53 8.62
N ARG A 295 4.10 5.18 9.42
CA ARG A 295 3.69 5.84 10.67
C ARG A 295 2.63 6.95 10.47
N HIS A 296 2.53 7.47 9.25
CA HIS A 296 1.58 8.51 8.86
C HIS A 296 0.22 7.94 8.38
N ALA A 297 -0.10 6.68 8.71
CA ALA A 297 -1.34 6.06 8.25
C ALA A 297 -2.60 6.76 8.77
N HIS A 298 -2.53 7.37 9.96
CA HIS A 298 -3.67 8.09 10.54
C HIS A 298 -4.08 9.30 9.70
N GLU A 299 -3.12 10.00 9.08
CA GLU A 299 -3.37 11.12 8.17
C GLU A 299 -4.15 10.67 6.93
N PHE A 300 -3.86 9.47 6.42
CA PHE A 300 -4.62 8.85 5.33
C PHE A 300 -6.03 8.47 5.77
N TRP A 301 -6.22 8.07 7.03
CA TRP A 301 -7.55 7.85 7.59
C TRP A 301 -8.36 9.13 7.71
N LEU A 302 -7.75 10.23 8.17
CA LEU A 302 -8.40 11.54 8.20
C LEU A 302 -8.87 11.97 6.81
N LEU A 303 -8.01 11.79 5.79
CA LEU A 303 -8.37 12.09 4.40
C LEU A 303 -9.52 11.20 3.91
N ALA A 304 -9.46 9.89 4.16
CA ALA A 304 -10.53 8.97 3.76
C ALA A 304 -11.88 9.36 4.39
N ASN A 305 -11.87 9.65 5.69
CA ASN A 305 -13.05 10.06 6.43
C ASN A 305 -13.64 11.38 5.87
N LEU A 306 -12.78 12.35 5.52
CA LEU A 306 -13.21 13.60 4.89
C LEU A 306 -13.87 13.35 3.53
N LEU A 307 -13.26 12.51 2.69
CA LEU A 307 -13.83 12.15 1.38
C LEU A 307 -15.20 11.48 1.55
N THR A 308 -15.33 10.57 2.51
CA THR A 308 -16.59 9.88 2.82
C THR A 308 -17.68 10.85 3.30
N GLN A 309 -17.37 11.75 4.24
CA GLN A 309 -18.32 12.76 4.72
C GLN A 309 -18.83 13.67 3.60
N ARG A 310 -17.95 14.09 2.69
CA ARG A 310 -18.35 14.88 1.52
C ARG A 310 -19.29 14.10 0.60
N MET A 311 -19.07 12.80 0.43
CA MET A 311 -20.00 11.95 -0.32
C MET A 311 -21.37 11.91 0.37
N ASP A 312 -21.44 11.70 1.69
CA ASP A 312 -22.72 11.71 2.43
C ASP A 312 -23.48 13.03 2.24
N HIS A 313 -22.80 14.17 2.37
CA HIS A 313 -23.42 15.48 2.14
C HIS A 313 -23.98 15.62 0.72
N ASN A 314 -23.25 15.11 -0.27
CA ASN A 314 -23.68 15.11 -1.66
C ASN A 314 -24.88 14.18 -1.91
N LEU A 315 -24.95 13.04 -1.22
CA LEU A 315 -26.09 12.12 -1.26
C LEU A 315 -27.35 12.75 -0.64
N VAL A 316 -27.22 13.40 0.53
CA VAL A 316 -28.35 14.10 1.18
C VAL A 316 -28.91 15.20 0.29
N ARG A 317 -28.05 16.06 -0.29
CA ARG A 317 -28.50 17.12 -1.20
C ARG A 317 -29.24 16.57 -2.42
N ARG A 318 -28.77 15.46 -3.01
CA ARG A 318 -29.45 14.81 -4.13
C ARG A 318 -30.83 14.30 -3.75
N SER A 319 -30.96 13.67 -2.57
CA SER A 319 -32.25 13.19 -2.05
C SER A 319 -33.25 14.35 -1.87
N ASP A 320 -32.83 15.43 -1.21
CA ASP A 320 -33.67 16.62 -0.99
C ASP A 320 -34.16 17.24 -2.32
N HIS A 321 -33.33 17.21 -3.37
CA HIS A 321 -33.70 17.73 -4.69
C HIS A 321 -34.65 16.82 -5.47
N LEU A 322 -34.52 15.50 -5.34
CA LEU A 322 -35.47 14.55 -5.94
C LEU A 322 -36.88 14.74 -5.36
N GLU A 323 -36.99 15.16 -4.10
CA GLU A 323 -38.27 15.51 -3.46
C GLU A 323 -38.85 16.86 -3.93
N GLN A 324 -38.01 17.80 -4.40
CA GLN A 324 -38.41 19.18 -4.73
C GLN A 324 -38.87 19.42 -6.20
N GLY A 325 -38.87 18.38 -7.05
CA GLY A 325 -39.42 18.45 -8.41
C GLY A 325 -38.51 19.15 -9.45
N PRO A 326 -38.83 19.04 -10.75
CA PRO A 326 -37.85 19.15 -11.84
C PRO A 326 -37.46 20.58 -12.27
N HIS A 327 -37.76 21.60 -11.46
CA HIS A 327 -37.64 23.00 -11.88
C HIS A 327 -36.26 23.64 -11.69
N ASP A 328 -35.31 22.96 -11.05
CA ASP A 328 -33.95 23.50 -10.84
C ASP A 328 -32.88 22.49 -11.31
N ARG A 329 -32.59 22.49 -12.63
CA ARG A 329 -31.64 21.54 -13.27
C ARG A 329 -30.20 22.04 -13.28
N GLY A 330 -29.74 22.60 -12.17
CA GLY A 330 -28.40 23.18 -12.06
C GLY A 330 -27.79 22.96 -10.70
N VAL A 331 -27.71 21.72 -10.22
CA VAL A 331 -26.87 21.45 -9.05
C VAL A 331 -25.43 21.34 -9.53
N ASP A 332 -24.66 22.40 -9.28
CA ASP A 332 -23.20 22.35 -9.28
C ASP A 332 -22.80 21.46 -8.09
N MET A 333 -22.83 20.15 -8.30
CA MET A 333 -22.35 19.20 -7.31
C MET A 333 -20.85 19.44 -7.21
N ASP A 334 -20.39 20.02 -6.09
CA ASP A 334 -18.96 20.25 -5.89
C ASP A 334 -18.20 18.94 -6.08
N PRO A 335 -17.47 18.78 -7.20
CA PRO A 335 -16.71 17.57 -7.41
C PRO A 335 -15.60 17.55 -6.37
N VAL A 336 -15.55 16.48 -5.57
CA VAL A 336 -14.55 16.36 -4.49
C VAL A 336 -13.13 16.49 -5.06
N LEU A 337 -12.90 15.94 -6.26
CA LEU A 337 -11.77 16.19 -7.15
C LEU A 337 -12.30 16.16 -8.60
N SER A 338 -11.99 17.16 -9.42
CA SER A 338 -12.54 17.29 -10.79
C SER A 338 -11.53 17.06 -11.91
N GLU A 339 -10.25 17.31 -11.65
CA GLU A 339 -9.21 17.18 -12.66
C GLU A 339 -8.53 15.82 -12.53
N PHE A 340 -8.23 15.22 -13.68
CA PHE A 340 -7.58 13.92 -13.77
C PHE A 340 -6.15 14.10 -14.26
N ASP A 341 -5.23 13.33 -13.68
CA ASP A 341 -3.83 13.20 -14.11
C ASP A 341 -3.00 14.49 -14.06
N GLN A 342 -3.21 15.33 -13.05
CA GLN A 342 -2.45 16.56 -12.82
C GLN A 342 -1.20 16.35 -11.97
N ASN A 343 -0.15 17.14 -12.22
CA ASN A 343 1.12 17.08 -11.47
C ASN A 343 1.26 18.16 -10.38
N ASN A 344 0.40 19.17 -10.37
CA ASN A 344 0.56 20.36 -9.53
C ASN A 344 0.04 20.18 -8.08
N MET A 345 -0.62 19.05 -7.78
CA MET A 345 -1.19 18.73 -6.46
C MET A 345 -2.21 19.74 -5.93
N GLN A 346 -2.68 20.67 -6.77
CA GLN A 346 -3.45 21.83 -6.33
C GLN A 346 -4.78 21.42 -5.69
N GLN A 347 -5.55 20.54 -6.35
CA GLN A 347 -6.86 20.10 -5.86
C GLN A 347 -6.76 19.35 -4.52
N VAL A 348 -5.69 18.59 -4.30
CA VAL A 348 -5.46 17.89 -3.03
C VAL A 348 -5.08 18.87 -1.93
N ASN A 349 -4.26 19.86 -2.23
CA ASN A 349 -3.91 20.92 -1.27
C ASN A 349 -5.14 21.75 -0.88
N GLU A 350 -6.01 22.08 -1.83
CA GLU A 350 -7.28 22.78 -1.60
C GLU A 350 -8.23 21.93 -0.75
N LEU A 351 -8.32 20.62 -1.04
CA LEU A 351 -9.08 19.66 -0.24
C LEU A 351 -8.58 19.63 1.21
N ILE A 352 -7.26 19.55 1.43
CA ILE A 352 -6.68 19.53 2.78
C ILE A 352 -6.90 20.88 3.48
N ALA A 353 -6.71 22.01 2.80
CA ALA A 353 -6.92 23.35 3.37
C ALA A 353 -8.38 23.56 3.82
N SER A 354 -9.35 23.02 3.08
CA SER A 354 -10.76 23.07 3.48
C SER A 354 -11.03 22.34 4.81
N PHE A 355 -10.23 21.33 5.14
CA PHE A 355 -10.37 20.54 6.37
C PHE A 355 -9.89 21.31 7.60
N GLU A 356 -8.81 22.09 7.48
CA GLU A 356 -8.33 22.96 8.57
C GLU A 356 -9.40 23.98 8.96
N ASN A 357 -10.14 24.49 7.98
CA ASN A 357 -11.25 25.42 8.21
C ASN A 357 -12.47 24.74 8.86
N ALA A 358 -12.73 23.47 8.55
CA ALA A 358 -13.84 22.71 9.12
C ALA A 358 -13.61 22.28 10.59
N ARG A 359 -12.36 22.20 11.05
CA ARG A 359 -11.99 21.92 12.46
C ARG A 359 -12.13 23.14 13.40
N ILE A 360 -12.45 24.32 12.87
CA ILE A 360 -12.63 25.56 13.64
C ILE A 360 -14.13 25.82 13.97
N MET A 361 -15.03 24.94 13.52
CA MET A 361 -16.42 24.83 14.01
C MET A 361 -16.59 23.55 14.82
#